data_AF-A0AA97DVP4-F1
#
_entry.id   AF-A0AA97DVP4-F1
#
_cell.length_a   1.000
_cell.length_b   1.000
_cell.length_c   1.000
_cell.angle_alpha   90.00
_cell.angle_beta   90.00
_cell.angle_gamma   90.00
#
_symmetry.space_group_name_H-M   'P 1'
#
loop_
_entity.id
_entity.type
_entity.pdbx_description
1 polymer ?
#
loop_
_entity_poly.entity_id
_entity_poly.type
_entity_poly.pdbx_seq_one_letter_code
_entity_poly.pdbx_strand_id
1 'polypeptide(L)'
;MFRDAVSWLYYCGRLQLGACTYPQGYVRDTLRRLNADVLDEALYRLRRNENEALSNTLVYTAKVIFSTIVEMGSEALLDPVLNQVKRRLAT
;
A
#
# COMPACT_ATOMS: atom_id res chain seq x y z
N MET A 1 -6.51 14.62 4.37
CA MET A 1 -6.76 13.47 3.46
C MET A 1 -5.72 12.38 3.62
N PHE A 2 -4.49 12.49 3.08
CA PHE A 2 -3.48 11.41 3.21
C PHE A 2 -3.12 11.07 4.66
N ARG A 3 -2.89 12.09 5.50
CA ARG A 3 -2.61 11.90 6.93
C ARG A 3 -3.70 11.12 7.65
N ASP A 4 -4.97 11.45 7.35
CA ASP A 4 -6.13 10.83 7.98
C ASP A 4 -6.27 9.38 7.49
N ALA A 5 -6.03 9.12 6.20
CA ALA A 5 -6.05 7.79 5.63
C ALA A 5 -4.95 6.89 6.20
N VAL A 6 -3.73 7.41 6.37
CA VAL A 6 -2.62 6.71 7.03
C VAL A 6 -2.95 6.45 8.50
N SER A 7 -3.52 7.43 9.19
CA SER A 7 -3.98 7.26 10.58
C SER A 7 -5.05 6.18 10.68
N TRP A 8 -6.01 6.17 9.75
CA TRP A 8 -7.05 5.15 9.66
C TRP A 8 -6.44 3.76 9.44
N LEU A 9 -5.47 3.61 8.53
CA LEU A 9 -4.75 2.34 8.33
C LEU A 9 -4.02 1.87 9.59
N TYR A 10 -3.43 2.79 10.34
CA TYR A 10 -2.67 2.45 11.55
C TYR A 10 -3.58 1.93 12.67
N TYR A 11 -4.80 2.46 12.78
CA TYR A 11 -5.76 2.12 13.83
C TYR A 11 -6.82 1.11 13.41
N CYS A 12 -6.99 0.79 12.12
CA CYS A 12 -7.99 -0.18 11.70
C CYS A 12 -7.67 -1.58 12.24
N GLY A 13 -8.68 -2.30 12.73
CA GLY A 13 -8.51 -3.63 13.32
C GLY A 13 -8.27 -4.73 12.27
N ARG A 14 -8.94 -4.63 11.12
CA ARG A 14 -8.71 -5.49 9.95
C ARG A 14 -8.91 -4.66 8.70
N LEU A 15 -8.04 -4.85 7.72
CA LEU A 15 -8.16 -4.19 6.43
C LEU A 15 -8.67 -5.20 5.39
N GLN A 16 -9.85 -4.95 4.85
CA GLN A 16 -10.40 -5.75 3.76
C GLN A 16 -10.15 -5.05 2.42
N LEU A 17 -9.46 -5.76 1.52
CA LEU A 17 -9.14 -5.30 0.17
C LEU A 17 -9.48 -6.41 -0.82
N GLY A 18 -10.53 -6.21 -1.61
CA GLY A 18 -11.12 -7.28 -2.43
C GLY A 18 -11.55 -8.49 -1.59
N ALA A 19 -11.09 -9.68 -1.99
CA ALA A 19 -11.29 -10.94 -1.26
C ALA A 19 -10.30 -11.16 -0.11
N CYS A 20 -9.29 -10.30 0.04
CA CYS A 20 -8.24 -10.46 1.03
C CYS A 20 -8.55 -9.67 2.31
N THR A 21 -8.28 -10.26 3.47
CA THR A 21 -8.36 -9.58 4.78
C THR A 21 -7.00 -9.60 5.46
N TYR A 22 -6.45 -8.43 5.71
CA TYR A 22 -5.15 -8.23 6.33
C TYR A 22 -5.30 -7.93 7.83
N PRO A 23 -4.54 -8.62 8.71
CA PRO A 23 -4.54 -8.33 10.14
C PRO A 23 -3.82 -7.00 10.43
N GLN A 24 -4.24 -6.30 11.49
CA GLN A 24 -3.68 -4.99 11.86
C GLN A 24 -2.15 -4.98 12.00
N GLY A 25 -1.55 -6.04 12.55
CA GLY A 25 -0.10 -6.14 12.68
C GLY A 25 0.62 -6.10 11.33
N TYR A 26 0.08 -6.82 10.34
CA TYR A 26 0.61 -6.81 8.97
C TYR A 26 0.41 -5.45 8.30
N VAL A 27 -0.75 -4.80 8.51
CA VAL A 27 -1.01 -3.47 7.98
C VAL A 27 0.00 -2.45 8.50
N ARG A 28 0.28 -2.47 9.80
CA ARG A 28 1.27 -1.59 10.43
C ARG A 28 2.70 -1.84 9.97
N ASP A 29 3.08 -3.10 9.80
CA ASP A 29 4.40 -3.44 9.28
C ASP A 29 4.56 -2.97 7.83
N THR A 30 3.53 -3.17 7.01
CA THR A 30 3.49 -2.70 5.62
C THR A 30 3.60 -1.18 5.52
N LEU A 31 2.95 -0.44 6.44
CA LEU A 31 3.05 1.02 6.52
C LEU A 31 4.49 1.54 6.74
N ARG A 32 5.43 0.71 7.23
CA ARG A 32 6.85 1.10 7.34
C ARG A 32 7.51 1.33 5.98
N ARG A 33 6.94 0.78 4.91
CA ARG A 33 7.43 0.92 3.53
C ARG A 33 6.82 2.15 2.83
N LEU A 34 6.03 2.96 3.53
CA LEU A 34 5.41 4.17 3.00
C LEU A 34 6.48 5.24 2.73
N ASN A 35 6.64 5.62 1.47
CA ASN A 35 7.57 6.67 1.02
C ASN A 35 6.85 7.71 0.14
N ALA A 36 7.56 8.79 -0.23
CA ALA A 36 7.01 9.84 -1.09
C ALA A 36 6.53 9.29 -2.46
N ASP A 37 7.29 8.38 -3.07
CA ASP A 37 6.93 7.76 -4.35
C ASP A 37 5.60 6.99 -4.28
N VAL A 38 5.37 6.29 -3.16
CA VAL A 38 4.13 5.55 -2.93
C VAL A 38 2.93 6.49 -2.82
N LEU A 39 3.12 7.64 -2.17
CA LEU A 39 2.08 8.65 -2.02
C LEU A 39 1.75 9.32 -3.37
N ASP A 40 2.76 9.58 -4.20
CA ASP A 40 2.57 10.16 -5.53
C ASP A 40 1.81 9.19 -6.46
N GLU A 41 2.22 7.93 -6.49
CA GLU A 41 1.53 6.87 -7.25
C GLU A 41 0.10 6.65 -6.74
N ALA A 42 -0.12 6.66 -5.42
CA ALA A 42 -1.45 6.59 -4.84
C ALA A 42 -2.32 7.80 -5.25
N LEU A 43 -1.75 9.00 -5.29
CA LEU A 43 -2.44 10.21 -5.75
C LEU A 43 -2.81 10.12 -7.24
N TYR A 44 -1.91 9.63 -8.07
CA TYR A 44 -2.14 9.39 -9.49
C TYR A 44 -3.32 8.43 -9.70
N ARG A 45 -3.34 7.31 -8.98
CA ARG A 45 -4.43 6.32 -9.02
C ARG A 45 -5.76 6.86 -8.52
N LEU A 46 -5.75 7.68 -7.47
CA LEU A 46 -6.98 8.32 -6.95
C LEU A 46 -7.60 9.25 -7.99
N ARG A 47 -6.79 10.11 -8.64
CA ARG A 47 -7.28 11.02 -9.69
C ARG A 47 -7.81 10.26 -10.90
N ARG A 48 -7.16 9.15 -11.26
CA ARG A 48 -7.56 8.33 -12.41
C ARG A 48 -8.86 7.55 -12.16
N ASN A 49 -9.19 7.24 -10.91
CA ASN A 49 -10.39 6.50 -10.52
C ASN A 49 -11.49 7.38 -9.87
N GLU A 50 -11.48 8.69 -10.11
CA GLU A 50 -12.44 9.66 -9.52
C GLU A 50 -13.93 9.30 -9.76
N ASN A 51 -14.26 8.46 -10.76
CA ASN A 51 -15.64 8.03 -11.02
C ASN A 51 -16.19 6.99 -10.01
N GLU A 52 -15.35 6.25 -9.26
CA GLU A 52 -15.82 5.22 -8.32
C GLU A 52 -15.97 5.72 -6.86
N ALA A 53 -15.53 6.95 -6.56
CA ALA A 53 -15.35 7.46 -5.20
C ALA A 53 -16.65 7.94 -4.51
N LEU A 54 -17.81 7.31 -4.78
CA LEU A 54 -19.12 7.72 -4.24
C LEU A 54 -19.38 7.28 -2.79
N SER A 55 -18.50 6.51 -2.15
CA SER A 55 -18.63 6.22 -0.71
C SER A 55 -17.29 6.18 0.02
N ASN A 56 -17.17 7.02 1.06
CA ASN A 56 -16.06 7.10 2.01
C ASN A 56 -14.66 7.29 1.39
N THR A 57 -14.41 8.51 0.89
CA THR A 57 -13.09 8.96 0.39
C THR A 57 -11.94 8.59 1.32
N LEU A 58 -12.11 8.68 2.64
CA LEU A 58 -11.08 8.31 3.62
C LEU A 58 -10.66 6.84 3.53
N VAL A 59 -11.63 5.93 3.59
CA VAL A 59 -11.39 4.48 3.58
C VAL A 59 -10.89 4.04 2.20
N TYR A 60 -11.42 4.65 1.14
CA TYR A 60 -10.97 4.41 -0.21
C TYR A 60 -9.50 4.85 -0.40
N THR A 61 -9.15 6.07 -0.01
CA THR A 61 -7.77 6.58 -0.02
C THR A 61 -6.84 5.69 0.80
N ALA A 62 -7.26 5.24 1.98
CA ALA A 62 -6.50 4.29 2.79
C ALA A 62 -6.24 2.97 2.04
N LYS A 63 -7.27 2.39 1.40
CA LYS A 63 -7.13 1.15 0.62
C LYS A 63 -6.19 1.34 -0.57
N VAL A 64 -6.29 2.46 -1.28
CA VAL A 64 -5.40 2.76 -2.42
C VAL A 64 -3.96 2.86 -1.96
N ILE A 65 -3.67 3.61 -0.89
CA ILE A 65 -2.33 3.71 -0.31
C ILE A 65 -1.78 2.31 0.04
N PHE A 66 -2.58 1.49 0.72
CA PHE A 66 -2.16 0.16 1.12
C PHE A 66 -1.88 -0.75 -0.09
N SER A 67 -2.76 -0.73 -1.10
CA SER A 67 -2.57 -1.50 -2.34
C SER A 67 -1.28 -1.08 -3.04
N THR A 68 -1.04 0.22 -3.17
CA THR A 68 0.18 0.74 -3.81
C THR A 68 1.45 0.28 -3.09
N ILE A 69 1.48 0.29 -1.75
CA ILE A 69 2.64 -0.23 -1.00
C ILE A 69 2.89 -1.71 -1.32
N VAL A 70 1.83 -2.53 -1.32
CA VAL A 70 1.94 -3.98 -1.54
C VAL A 70 2.36 -4.28 -2.98
N GLU A 71 1.82 -3.56 -3.95
CA GLU A 71 2.14 -3.72 -5.38
C GLU A 71 3.59 -3.33 -5.67
N MET A 72 4.02 -2.12 -5.27
CA MET A 72 5.41 -1.70 -5.44
C MET A 72 6.39 -2.60 -4.66
N GLY A 73 5.96 -3.10 -3.51
CA GLY A 73 6.72 -4.07 -2.72
C GLY A 73 6.84 -5.45 -3.38
N SER A 74 5.86 -5.83 -4.21
CA SER A 74 5.82 -7.09 -4.95
C SER A 74 6.64 -7.01 -6.24
N GLU A 75 6.61 -5.88 -6.95
CA GLU A 75 7.50 -5.63 -8.10
C GLU A 75 8.98 -5.79 -7.70
N ALA A 76 9.36 -5.23 -6.55
CA ALA A 76 10.72 -5.37 -6.01
C ALA A 76 11.09 -6.82 -5.60
N LEU A 77 10.11 -7.67 -5.26
CA LEU A 77 10.32 -9.09 -4.93
C LEU A 77 10.33 -9.98 -6.16
N LEU A 78 9.65 -9.58 -7.23
CA LEU A 78 9.56 -10.30 -8.49
C LEU A 78 10.69 -9.91 -9.46
N ASP A 79 11.45 -8.85 -9.17
CA ASP A 79 12.62 -8.46 -9.95
C ASP A 79 13.74 -9.52 -9.83
N PRO A 80 14.07 -10.25 -10.91
CA PRO A 80 15.07 -11.31 -10.89
C PRO A 80 16.50 -10.77 -10.69
N VAL A 81 16.77 -9.52 -11.05
CA VAL A 81 18.11 -8.90 -10.95
C VAL A 81 18.40 -8.50 -9.51
N LEU A 82 17.44 -7.86 -8.82
CA LEU A 82 17.58 -7.49 -7.41
C LEU A 82 17.64 -8.70 -6.48
N ASN A 83 16.88 -9.76 -6.77
CA ASN A 83 16.95 -11.00 -5.98
C ASN A 83 18.26 -11.77 -6.18
N GLN A 84 18.85 -11.75 -7.37
CA GLN A 84 20.17 -12.36 -7.60
C GLN A 84 21.28 -11.65 -6.82
N VAL A 85 21.25 -10.32 -6.74
CA VAL A 85 22.25 -9.53 -5.99
C VAL A 85 22.13 -9.77 -4.49
N LYS A 86 20.90 -9.78 -3.94
CA LYS A 86 20.68 -10.13 -2.53
C LYS A 86 21.15 -11.55 -2.17
N ARG A 87 20.97 -12.52 -3.06
CA ARG A 87 21.42 -13.90 -2.85
C ARG A 87 22.94 -14.04 -2.85
N ARG A 88 23.64 -13.25 -3.67
CA ARG A 88 25.11 -13.25 -3.74
C ARG A 88 25.79 -12.55 -2.56
N LEU A 89 25.13 -11.57 -1.94
CA LEU A 89 25.66 -10.84 -0.78
C LEU A 89 25.41 -11.55 0.56
N ALA A 90 24.59 -12.61 0.57
CA ALA A 90 24.29 -13.43 1.75
C ALA A 90 25.14 -14.72 1.84
N THR A 91 26.16 -14.87 0.97
CA THR A 91 27.16 -15.94 0.99
C THR A 91 28.51 -15.35 1.38
#